data_AF-A0A838WYJ0-F1
#
_entry.id   AF-A0A838WYJ0-F1
#
_cell.length_a   1.000
_cell.length_b   1.000
_cell.length_c   1.000
_cell.angle_alpha   90.00
_cell.angle_beta   90.00
_cell.angle_gamma   90.00
#
_symmetry.space_group_name_H-M   'P 1'
#
loop_
_entity.id
_entity.type
_entity.pdbx_description
1 polymer ?
#
loop_
_entity_poly.entity_id
_entity_poly.type
_entity_poly.pdbx_seq_one_letter_code
_entity_poly.pdbx_strand_id
1 'polypeptide(L)'
;MKLRHILAATLATGTAAGLTTLAFGISELTNFQLKTYELPLLPPGTLRGADAFKVLHISDLHMIPGQDTKIAWVRALDALQPDLVINTGD
;
A
#
# COMPACT_ATOMS: atom_id res chain seq x y z
N MET A 1 2.03 15.52 46.90
CA MET A 1 2.53 14.42 46.02
C MET A 1 1.57 14.05 44.88
N LYS A 2 0.27 13.80 45.13
CA LYS A 2 -0.67 13.28 44.11
C LYS A 2 -0.73 14.09 42.80
N LEU A 3 -0.80 15.42 42.87
CA LEU A 3 -0.86 16.28 41.68
C LEU A 3 0.37 16.17 40.76
N ARG A 4 1.58 16.02 41.34
CA ARG A 4 2.82 15.84 40.58
C ARG A 4 2.87 14.50 39.85
N HIS A 5 2.29 13.45 40.46
CA HIS A 5 2.20 12.13 39.83
C HIS A 5 1.16 12.12 38.72
N ILE A 6 0.02 12.80 38.91
CA ILE A 6 -0.99 12.96 37.86
C ILE A 6 -0.40 13.74 36.68
N LEU A 7 0.29 14.85 36.91
CA LEU A 7 0.91 15.64 35.85
C LEU A 7 1.99 14.85 35.09
N ALA A 8 2.84 14.11 35.80
CA ALA A 8 3.84 13.25 35.20
C ALA A 8 3.22 12.11 34.37
N ALA A 9 2.15 11.48 34.88
CA ALA A 9 1.41 10.45 34.16
C ALA A 9 0.75 11.01 32.89
N THR A 10 0.11 12.18 32.97
CA THR A 10 -0.50 12.83 31.80
C THR A 10 0.54 13.17 30.73
N LEU A 11 1.69 13.73 31.13
CA LEU A 11 2.76 14.05 30.18
C LEU A 11 3.36 12.79 29.53
N ALA A 12 3.58 11.74 30.33
CA ALA A 12 4.08 10.46 29.82
C ALA A 12 3.11 9.86 28.80
N THR A 13 1.81 9.80 29.12
CA THR A 13 0.79 9.28 28.21
C THR A 13 0.68 10.11 26.94
N GLY A 14 0.68 11.44 27.04
CA GLY A 14 0.61 12.33 25.87
C GLY A 14 1.82 12.15 24.95
N THR A 15 3.02 12.04 25.53
CA THR A 15 4.25 11.82 24.77
C THR A 15 4.24 10.45 24.08
N ALA A 16 3.81 9.40 24.78
CA ALA A 16 3.71 8.06 24.21
C ALA A 16 2.72 8.00 23.04
N ALA A 17 1.54 8.61 23.19
CA ALA A 17 0.54 8.69 22.12
C ALA A 17 1.06 9.47 20.90
N GLY A 18 1.75 10.59 21.12
CA GLY A 18 2.36 11.39 20.06
C GLY A 18 3.41 10.62 19.26
N LEU A 19 4.34 9.95 19.95
CA LEU A 19 5.37 9.13 19.30
C LEU A 19 4.78 7.94 18.54
N THR A 20 3.75 7.29 19.09
CA THR A 20 3.08 6.15 18.44
C THR A 20 2.39 6.60 17.16
N THR A 21 1.67 7.73 17.22
CA THR A 21 0.98 8.29 16.05
C THR A 21 1.98 8.70 14.96
N LEU A 22 3.10 9.33 15.34
CA LEU A 22 4.15 9.69 14.40
C LEU A 22 4.77 8.45 13.74
N ALA A 23 5.13 7.44 14.53
CA ALA A 23 5.70 6.21 14.01
C ALA A 23 4.73 5.49 13.06
N PHE A 24 3.45 5.42 13.41
CA PHE A 24 2.40 4.87 12.56
C PHE A 24 2.23 5.65 11.26
N GLY A 25 2.18 6.98 11.34
CA GLY A 25 2.08 7.84 10.16
C GLY A 25 3.27 7.65 9.20
N ILE A 26 4.48 7.48 9.74
CA ILE A 26 5.68 7.20 8.94
C ILE A 26 5.59 5.81 8.30
N SER A 27 5.10 4.78 9.01
CA SER A 27 5.00 3.43 8.43
C SER A 27 4.03 3.35 7.26
N GLU A 28 2.96 4.15 7.28
CA GLU A 28 1.95 4.17 6.21
C GLU A 28 2.51 4.73 4.89
N LEU A 29 3.57 5.55 4.93
CA LEU A 29 4.20 6.11 3.71
C LEU A 29 4.77 5.03 2.77
N THR A 30 5.04 3.85 3.29
CA THR A 30 5.60 2.72 2.53
C THR A 30 4.77 1.44 2.70
N ASN A 31 3.54 1.54 3.21
CA ASN A 31 2.65 0.39 3.39
C ASN A 31 1.97 0.00 2.07
N PHE A 32 2.78 -0.39 1.09
CA PHE A 32 2.29 -0.78 -0.24
C PHE A 32 1.65 -2.17 -0.18
N GLN A 33 0.45 -2.29 -0.75
CA GLN A 33 -0.33 -3.52 -0.72
C GLN A 33 -0.72 -3.93 -2.13
N LEU A 34 -0.64 -5.24 -2.42
CA LEU A 34 -1.21 -5.83 -3.62
C LEU A 34 -2.54 -6.47 -3.27
N LYS A 35 -3.59 -6.10 -4.00
CA LYS A 35 -4.91 -6.71 -3.85
C LYS A 35 -5.26 -7.49 -5.10
N THR A 36 -5.54 -8.78 -4.91
CA THR A 36 -5.85 -9.71 -6.01
C THR A 36 -7.33 -10.07 -5.99
N TYR A 37 -7.94 -10.07 -7.17
CA TYR A 37 -9.31 -10.54 -7.36
C TYR A 37 -9.37 -11.46 -8.57
N GLU A 38 -10.13 -12.53 -8.45
CA GLU A 38 -10.48 -13.42 -9.55
C GLU A 38 -11.98 -13.27 -9.82
N LEU A 39 -12.33 -12.87 -11.05
CA LEU A 39 -13.70 -12.52 -11.41
C LEU A 39 -14.10 -13.29 -12.68
N PRO A 40 -15.24 -14.03 -12.68
CA PRO A 40 -15.72 -14.77 -13.85
C PRO A 40 -16.47 -13.85 -14.82
N LEU A 41 -15.75 -12.85 -15.37
CA LEU A 41 -16.36 -11.80 -16.18
C LEU A 41 -16.66 -12.22 -17.62
N LEU A 42 -15.93 -13.22 -18.13
CA LEU A 42 -16.00 -13.63 -19.53
C LEU A 42 -16.73 -14.97 -19.66
N PRO A 43 -17.56 -15.15 -20.71
CA PRO A 43 -18.11 -16.45 -21.05
C PRO A 43 -17.01 -17.51 -21.30
N PRO A 44 -17.31 -18.81 -21.11
CA PRO A 44 -16.38 -19.87 -21.47
C PRO A 44 -15.93 -19.79 -22.93
N GLY A 45 -14.64 -20.02 -23.17
CA GLY A 45 -14.04 -20.00 -24.50
C GLY A 45 -13.63 -18.62 -25.03
N THR A 46 -13.99 -17.52 -24.35
CA THR A 46 -13.56 -16.16 -24.76
C THR A 46 -12.04 -16.03 -24.88
N LEU A 47 -11.30 -16.68 -23.98
CA LEU A 47 -9.83 -16.62 -23.94
C LEU A 47 -9.13 -17.64 -24.86
N ARG A 48 -9.87 -18.30 -25.76
CA ARG A 48 -9.35 -19.18 -26.84
C ARG A 48 -8.30 -20.21 -26.38
N GLY A 49 -8.54 -20.82 -25.21
CA GLY A 49 -7.68 -21.86 -24.65
C GLY A 49 -6.75 -21.40 -23.52
N ALA A 50 -6.75 -20.11 -23.16
CA ALA A 50 -6.13 -19.65 -21.92
C ALA A 50 -7.10 -19.72 -20.74
N ASP A 51 -6.56 -20.00 -19.54
CA ASP A 51 -7.34 -20.20 -18.32
C ASP A 51 -7.74 -18.88 -17.64
N ALA A 52 -6.96 -17.82 -17.85
CA ALA A 52 -7.20 -16.49 -17.27
C ALA A 52 -6.58 -15.39 -18.13
N PHE A 53 -7.05 -14.15 -17.93
CA PHE A 53 -6.44 -12.94 -18.47
C PHE A 53 -6.15 -11.99 -17.31
N LYS A 54 -4.87 -11.76 -17.03
CA LYS A 54 -4.40 -11.04 -15.85
C LYS A 54 -4.23 -9.56 -16.16
N VAL A 55 -4.94 -8.72 -15.43
CA VAL A 55 -4.81 -7.26 -15.51
C VAL A 55 -4.09 -6.75 -14.26
N LEU A 56 -2.97 -6.07 -14.44
CA LEU A 56 -2.36 -5.26 -13.40
C LEU A 56 -2.87 -3.82 -13.54
N HIS A 57 -3.73 -3.41 -12.61
CA HIS A 57 -4.22 -2.03 -12.54
C HIS A 57 -3.50 -1.27 -11.42
N ILE A 58 -2.86 -0.16 -11.78
CA ILE A 58 -2.18 0.76 -10.88
C ILE A 58 -2.80 2.16 -11.07
N SER A 59 -2.83 2.97 -10.01
CA SER A 59 -3.34 4.34 -10.09
C SER A 59 -2.46 5.30 -9.29
N ASP A 60 -2.39 6.55 -9.74
CA ASP A 60 -1.89 7.72 -8.99
C ASP A 60 -0.54 7.46 -8.29
N LEU A 61 0.42 6.91 -9.02
CA LEU A 61 1.73 6.57 -8.46
C LEU A 61 2.46 7.83 -7.95
N HIS A 62 2.26 8.96 -8.65
CA HIS A 62 2.88 10.26 -8.35
C HIS A 62 4.34 10.11 -7.91
N MET A 63 5.18 9.61 -8.82
CA MET A 63 6.59 9.34 -8.53
C MET A 63 7.38 10.65 -8.42
N ILE A 64 8.21 10.77 -7.38
CA ILE A 64 9.20 11.85 -7.25
C ILE A 64 10.60 11.27 -7.02
N PRO A 65 11.68 12.02 -7.33
CA PRO A 65 13.04 11.55 -7.07
C PRO A 65 13.27 11.17 -5.60
N GLY A 66 14.05 10.12 -5.35
CA GLY A 66 14.42 9.66 -4.01
C GLY A 66 13.46 8.66 -3.34
N GLN A 67 12.38 8.23 -4.00
CA GLN A 67 11.45 7.22 -3.49
C GLN A 67 11.89 5.78 -3.82
N ASP A 68 13.11 5.39 -3.43
CA ASP A 68 13.72 4.11 -3.82
C ASP A 68 12.87 2.89 -3.42
N THR A 69 12.24 2.91 -2.24
CA THR A 69 11.34 1.83 -1.78
C THR A 69 10.12 1.68 -2.69
N LYS A 70 9.49 2.80 -3.09
CA LYS A 70 8.33 2.77 -4.01
C LYS A 70 8.76 2.27 -5.39
N ILE A 71 9.92 2.71 -5.89
CA ILE A 71 10.49 2.24 -7.15
C ILE A 71 10.73 0.72 -7.10
N ALA A 72 11.34 0.22 -6.02
CA ALA A 72 11.58 -1.21 -5.83
C ALA A 72 10.27 -2.01 -5.77
N TRP A 73 9.25 -1.49 -5.08
CA TRP A 73 7.94 -2.11 -5.01
C TRP A 73 7.27 -2.18 -6.40
N VAL A 74 7.24 -1.08 -7.15
CA VAL A 74 6.67 -1.07 -8.52
C VAL A 74 7.42 -2.04 -9.44
N ARG A 75 8.76 -2.08 -9.38
CA ARG A 75 9.57 -3.03 -10.16
C ARG A 75 9.23 -4.48 -9.84
N ALA A 76 8.95 -4.81 -8.58
CA ALA A 76 8.60 -6.16 -8.18
C ALA A 76 7.25 -6.63 -8.77
N LEU A 77 6.38 -5.72 -9.22
CA LEU A 77 5.09 -6.07 -9.82
C LEU A 77 5.22 -6.82 -11.16
N ASP A 78 6.37 -6.72 -11.85
CA ASP A 78 6.64 -7.49 -13.07
C ASP A 78 6.61 -9.01 -12.83
N ALA A 79 6.95 -9.45 -11.61
CA ALA A 79 6.88 -10.86 -11.23
C ALA A 79 5.44 -11.43 -11.26
N LEU A 80 4.41 -10.57 -11.32
CA LEU A 80 3.02 -11.00 -11.46
C LEU A 80 2.70 -11.51 -12.88
N GLN A 81 3.56 -11.22 -13.86
CA GLN A 81 3.40 -11.56 -15.28
C GLN A 81 1.99 -11.20 -15.80
N PRO A 82 1.60 -9.91 -15.73
CA PRO A 82 0.30 -9.47 -16.24
C PRO A 82 0.25 -9.53 -17.77
N ASP A 83 -0.91 -9.85 -18.32
CA ASP A 83 -1.16 -9.80 -19.77
C ASP A 83 -1.43 -8.35 -20.23
N LEU A 84 -1.95 -7.52 -19.33
CA LEU A 84 -2.24 -6.11 -19.57
C LEU A 84 -1.93 -5.28 -18.32
N VAL A 85 -1.19 -4.19 -18.51
CA VAL A 85 -0.98 -3.17 -17.48
C VAL A 85 -1.84 -1.96 -17.79
N ILE A 86 -2.67 -1.55 -16.84
CA ILE A 86 -3.46 -0.32 -16.89
C ILE A 86 -2.93 0.62 -15.82
N ASN A 87 -2.54 1.83 -16.21
CA ASN A 87 -2.25 2.92 -15.29
C ASN A 87 -3.35 3.99 -15.42
N THR A 88 -3.98 4.35 -14.31
CA THR A 88 -4.97 5.43 -14.25
C THR A 88 -4.48 6.59 -13.38
N GLY A 89 -4.99 7.80 -13.66
CA GLY A 89 -4.52 9.00 -12.95
C GLY A 89 -3.14 9.45 -13.41
N ASP A 90 -2.40 10.08 -12.51
CA ASP A 90 -1.11 10.74 -12.77
C ASP A 90 0.12 9.88 -12.38
#